data_AF-A0A7Y4WHP1-F1
#
_entry.id   AF-A0A7Y4WHP1-F1
#
_cell.length_a   1.000
_cell.length_b   1.000
_cell.length_c   1.000
_cell.angle_alpha   90.00
_cell.angle_beta   90.00
_cell.angle_gamma   90.00
#
_symmetry.space_group_name_H-M   'P 1'
#
loop_
_entity.id
_entity.type
_entity.pdbx_description
1 polymer ?
#
loop_
_entity_poly.entity_id
_entity_poly.type
_entity_poly.pdbx_seq_one_letter_code
_entity_poly.pdbx_strand_id
1 'polypeptide(L)'
;MFVCTNERGPDDARGSCSARGSAEVLAALKQKANASGLKRIVRVNKAGCLDQCARGVTVVVYPEGVWYGGVTLADVDELAERHLVGGEPVRRLEIPAHELTGKEAPPGFGQSSLGKPGLGQE
;
A
#
# COMPACT_ATOMS: atom_id res chain seq x y z
N MET A 1 3.65 6.15 -1.36
CA MET A 1 2.57 5.32 -0.77
C MET A 1 1.21 5.86 -1.18
N PHE A 2 0.31 4.99 -1.63
CA PHE A 2 -1.07 5.31 -1.94
C PHE A 2 -2.00 4.53 -1.00
N VAL A 3 -2.92 5.24 -0.35
CA VAL A 3 -3.95 4.65 0.50
C VAL A 3 -5.29 4.77 -0.22
N CYS A 4 -5.95 3.64 -0.48
CA CYS A 4 -7.27 3.63 -1.07
C CYS A 4 -8.28 4.27 -0.10
N THR A 5 -8.93 5.35 -0.51
CA THR A 5 -10.05 5.94 0.24
C THR A 5 -11.32 5.96 -0.60
N ASN A 6 -11.48 4.96 -1.49
CA ASN A 6 -12.65 4.87 -2.34
C ASN A 6 -13.91 4.65 -1.50
N GLU A 7 -14.99 5.31 -1.91
CA GLU A 7 -16.32 5.21 -1.31
C GLU A 7 -17.30 4.59 -2.32
N ARG A 8 -18.26 3.83 -1.80
CA ARG A 8 -19.38 3.22 -2.54
C ARG A 8 -20.62 3.30 -1.66
N GLY A 9 -21.79 3.08 -2.24
CA GLY A 9 -23.03 2.97 -1.47
C GLY A 9 -22.95 1.83 -0.44
N PRO A 10 -23.72 1.93 0.67
CA PRO A 10 -23.64 0.98 1.79
C PRO A 10 -23.97 -0.46 1.37
N ASP A 11 -24.79 -0.63 0.33
CA ASP A 11 -25.23 -1.94 -0.16
C ASP A 11 -24.37 -2.49 -1.31
N ASP A 12 -23.25 -1.84 -1.69
CA ASP A 12 -22.38 -2.39 -2.73
C ASP A 12 -21.68 -3.65 -2.21
N ALA A 13 -21.96 -4.79 -2.85
CA ALA A 13 -21.47 -6.11 -2.43
C ALA A 13 -19.93 -6.22 -2.35
N ARG A 14 -19.18 -5.33 -3.01
CA ARG A 14 -17.70 -5.32 -2.91
C ARG A 14 -17.19 -4.63 -1.65
N GLY A 15 -18.03 -3.82 -1.00
CA GLY A 15 -17.63 -2.90 0.06
C GLY A 15 -16.74 -1.77 -0.44
N SER A 16 -16.24 -0.95 0.50
CA SER A 16 -15.37 0.18 0.21
C SER A 16 -14.33 0.38 1.29
N CYS A 17 -13.17 0.95 0.94
CA CYS A 17 -12.14 1.24 1.94
C CYS A 17 -12.57 2.40 2.86
N SER A 18 -13.40 3.34 2.40
CA SER A 18 -13.94 4.41 3.26
C SER A 18 -14.77 3.83 4.40
N ALA A 19 -15.64 2.85 4.12
CA ALA A 19 -16.44 2.17 5.14
C ALA A 19 -15.61 1.35 6.15
N ARG A 20 -14.31 1.17 5.90
CA ARG A 20 -13.35 0.47 6.77
C ARG A 20 -12.36 1.40 7.48
N GLY A 21 -12.62 2.72 7.52
CA GLY A 21 -11.77 3.68 8.25
C GLY A 21 -10.49 4.11 7.50
N SER A 22 -10.49 4.05 6.17
CA SER A 22 -9.30 4.43 5.38
C SER A 22 -8.91 5.90 5.47
N ALA A 23 -9.85 6.80 5.80
CA ALA A 23 -9.55 8.23 5.94
C ALA A 23 -8.66 8.49 7.16
N GLU A 24 -8.93 7.80 8.26
CA GLU A 24 -8.19 7.81 9.51
C GLU A 24 -6.79 7.20 9.30
N VAL A 25 -6.72 6.04 8.63
CA VAL A 25 -5.45 5.40 8.24
C VAL A 25 -4.59 6.35 7.39
N LEU A 26 -5.17 6.99 6.37
CA LEU A 26 -4.46 7.96 5.53
C LEU A 26 -3.93 9.16 6.35
N ALA A 27 -4.76 9.72 7.23
CA ALA A 27 -4.38 10.86 8.05
C ALA A 27 -3.24 10.50 9.01
N ALA A 28 -3.35 9.36 9.69
CA ALA A 28 -2.34 8.89 10.64
C ALA A 28 -1.01 8.56 9.95
N LEU A 29 -1.02 7.87 8.80
CA LEU A 29 0.19 7.60 8.02
C LEU A 29 0.87 8.90 7.54
N LYS A 30 0.11 9.90 7.12
CA LYS A 30 0.68 11.22 6.76
C LYS A 30 1.36 11.89 7.96
N GLN A 31 0.72 11.86 9.11
CA GLN A 31 1.27 12.44 10.34
C GLN A 31 2.55 11.73 10.76
N LYS A 32 2.54 10.39 10.80
CA LYS A 32 3.70 9.58 11.17
C LYS A 32 4.85 9.73 10.20
N ALA A 33 4.61 9.66 8.89
CA ALA A 33 5.67 9.89 7.89
C ALA A 33 6.33 11.27 8.04
N ASN A 34 5.53 12.32 8.30
CA ASN A 34 6.07 13.66 8.54
C ASN A 34 6.87 13.75 9.86
N ALA A 35 6.36 13.13 10.93
CA ALA A 35 7.02 13.11 12.24
C ALA A 35 8.34 12.33 12.20
N SER A 36 8.44 11.29 11.37
CA SER A 36 9.66 10.51 11.15
C SER A 36 10.65 11.18 10.19
N GLY A 37 10.49 12.46 9.88
CA GLY A 37 11.43 13.21 9.02
C GLY A 37 11.35 12.87 7.53
N LEU A 38 10.36 12.10 7.08
CA LEU A 38 10.23 11.67 5.68
C LEU A 38 9.57 12.72 4.77
N LYS A 39 9.37 13.94 5.25
CA LYS A 39 8.78 15.04 4.47
C LYS A 39 9.64 15.31 3.24
N ARG A 40 9.01 15.36 2.06
CA ARG A 40 9.65 15.49 0.73
C ARG A 40 10.45 14.26 0.26
N ILE A 41 10.51 13.19 1.05
CA ILE A 41 11.12 11.90 0.67
C ILE A 41 10.01 10.89 0.36
N VAL A 42 9.11 10.66 1.33
CA VAL A 42 7.95 9.79 1.16
C VAL A 42 6.70 10.64 1.04
N ARG A 43 5.91 10.37 -0.01
CA ARG A 43 4.57 10.95 -0.16
C ARG A 43 3.50 9.91 0.14
N VAL A 44 2.64 10.22 1.11
CA VAL A 44 1.43 9.44 1.42
C VAL A 44 0.25 10.14 0.76
N ASN A 45 -0.29 9.56 -0.30
CA ASN A 45 -1.38 10.11 -1.10
C ASN A 45 -2.67 9.30 -0.92
N LYS A 46 -3.80 9.99 -1.11
CA LYS A 46 -5.09 9.36 -1.36
C LYS A 46 -5.07 8.69 -2.74
N ALA A 47 -5.72 7.55 -2.86
CA ALA A 47 -6.07 6.91 -4.13
C ALA A 47 -7.57 6.60 -4.22
N GLY A 48 -8.04 6.47 -5.45
CA GLY A 48 -9.34 5.83 -5.73
C GLY A 48 -9.29 4.32 -5.51
N CYS A 49 -10.24 3.60 -6.08
CA CYS A 49 -10.29 2.13 -5.98
C CYS A 49 -8.98 1.52 -6.52
N LEU A 50 -8.38 0.62 -5.75
CA LEU A 50 -7.19 -0.15 -6.14
C LEU A 50 -7.53 -1.60 -6.50
N ASP A 51 -8.82 -1.87 -6.75
CA ASP A 51 -9.45 -3.16 -7.06
C ASP A 51 -9.37 -4.25 -5.98
N GLN A 52 -8.57 -4.07 -4.92
CA GLN A 52 -8.44 -5.02 -3.82
C GLN A 52 -9.53 -4.88 -2.73
N CYS A 53 -10.78 -4.55 -3.08
CA CYS A 53 -11.83 -4.19 -2.10
C CYS A 53 -12.05 -5.27 -1.01
N ALA A 54 -11.99 -6.55 -1.38
CA ALA A 54 -12.14 -7.66 -0.44
C ALA A 54 -11.13 -7.58 0.73
N ARG A 55 -9.95 -7.01 0.47
CA ARG A 55 -8.83 -6.84 1.40
C ARG A 55 -8.66 -5.38 1.85
N GLY A 56 -9.68 -4.53 1.73
CA GLY A 56 -9.61 -3.15 2.22
C GLY A 56 -9.38 -3.08 3.75
N VAL A 57 -8.73 -2.05 4.31
CA VAL A 57 -8.13 -0.89 3.65
C VAL A 57 -6.88 -1.31 2.89
N THR A 58 -6.81 -0.93 1.61
CA THR A 58 -5.69 -1.28 0.73
C THR A 58 -4.68 -0.15 0.66
N VAL A 59 -3.40 -0.49 0.80
CA VAL A 59 -2.28 0.44 0.66
C VAL A 59 -1.26 -0.16 -0.31
N VAL A 60 -0.67 0.65 -1.19
CA VAL A 60 0.43 0.23 -2.06
C VAL A 60 1.63 1.16 -1.90
N VAL A 61 2.82 0.59 -1.81
CA VAL A 61 4.09 1.30 -1.68
C VAL A 61 4.91 1.13 -2.95
N TYR A 62 5.20 2.26 -3.58
CA TYR A 62 6.12 2.36 -4.72
C TYR A 62 7.41 3.07 -4.28
N PRO A 63 8.56 2.74 -4.89
CA PRO A 63 8.72 1.94 -6.11
C PRO A 63 8.70 0.41 -5.94
N GLU A 64 8.75 -0.12 -4.71
CA GLU A 64 8.88 -1.56 -4.44
C GLU A 64 7.71 -2.42 -4.96
N GLY A 65 6.51 -1.85 -5.09
CA GLY A 65 5.33 -2.59 -5.52
C GLY A 65 4.76 -3.51 -4.44
N VAL A 66 4.96 -3.18 -3.16
CA VAL A 66 4.41 -3.92 -2.03
C VAL A 66 2.97 -3.50 -1.80
N TRP A 67 2.08 -4.47 -1.67
CA TRP A 67 0.64 -4.27 -1.44
C TRP A 67 0.27 -4.72 -0.04
N TYR A 68 -0.49 -3.91 0.67
CA TYR A 68 -1.04 -4.22 1.98
C TYR A 68 -2.56 -4.25 1.93
N GLY A 69 -3.13 -5.19 2.68
CA GLY A 69 -4.57 -5.34 2.86
C GLY A 69 -4.92 -5.49 4.33
N GLY A 70 -6.18 -5.21 4.67
CA GLY A 70 -6.68 -5.27 6.03
C GLY A 70 -6.04 -4.25 6.97
N VAL A 71 -5.46 -3.17 6.42
CA VAL A 71 -4.76 -2.16 7.22
C VAL A 71 -5.76 -1.47 8.14
N THR A 72 -5.42 -1.41 9.43
CA THR A 72 -6.16 -0.72 10.47
C THR A 72 -5.35 0.44 11.03
N LEU A 73 -6.00 1.26 11.88
CA LEU A 73 -5.31 2.35 12.56
C LEU A 73 -4.18 1.86 13.49
N ALA A 74 -4.31 0.67 14.07
CA ALA A 74 -3.31 0.08 14.95
C ALA A 74 -2.03 -0.36 14.20
N ASP A 75 -2.13 -0.54 12.88
CA ASP A 75 -1.00 -0.96 12.04
C ASP A 75 -0.12 0.20 11.57
N VAL A 76 -0.58 1.44 11.76
CA VAL A 76 0.06 2.64 11.19
C VAL A 76 1.48 2.83 11.72
N ASP A 77 1.70 2.59 13.01
CA ASP A 77 3.01 2.76 13.63
C ASP A 77 4.01 1.73 13.10
N GLU A 78 3.60 0.46 13.00
CA GLU A 78 4.45 -0.59 12.41
C GLU A 78 4.77 -0.31 10.94
N LEU A 79 3.77 0.12 10.14
CA LEU A 79 3.98 0.47 8.73
C LEU A 79 4.95 1.64 8.56
N ALA A 80 4.84 2.67 9.40
CA ALA A 80 5.72 3.83 9.34
C ALA A 80 7.14 3.47 9.78
N GLU A 81 7.30 2.77 10.90
CA GLU A 81 8.61 2.45 11.47
C GLU A 81 9.34 1.38 10.66
N ARG A 82 8.69 0.26 10.35
CA ARG A 82 9.35 -0.85 9.66
C ARG A 82 9.51 -0.57 8.18
N HIS A 83 8.44 -0.16 7.49
CA HIS A 83 8.52 -0.03 6.03
C HIS A 83 9.02 1.34 5.61
N LEU A 84 8.37 2.43 6.06
CA LEU A 84 8.72 3.76 5.55
C LEU A 84 10.08 4.25 6.03
N VAL A 85 10.46 3.94 7.28
CA VAL A 85 11.76 4.31 7.85
C VAL A 85 12.78 3.19 7.67
N GLY A 86 12.43 1.95 8.02
CA GLY A 86 13.34 0.81 8.00
C GLY A 86 13.51 0.12 6.63
N GLY A 87 12.67 0.41 5.64
CA GLY A 87 12.72 -0.24 4.33
C GLY A 87 12.27 -1.71 4.34
N GLU A 88 11.64 -2.19 5.42
CA GLU A 88 11.21 -3.58 5.57
C GLU A 88 9.69 -3.74 5.47
N PRO A 89 9.18 -4.58 4.54
CA PRO A 89 7.76 -4.85 4.44
C PRO A 89 7.15 -5.52 5.69
N VAL A 90 5.95 -5.09 6.06
CA VAL A 90 5.15 -5.69 7.14
C VAL A 90 4.44 -6.95 6.62
N ARG A 91 5.15 -8.08 6.60
CA ARG A 91 4.71 -9.34 5.95
C ARG A 91 3.31 -9.83 6.34
N ARG A 92 2.87 -9.62 7.59
CA ARG A 92 1.53 -10.04 8.06
C ARG A 92 0.38 -9.28 7.38
N LEU A 93 0.64 -8.09 6.84
CA LEU A 93 -0.34 -7.27 6.12
C LEU A 93 -0.21 -7.40 4.61
N GLU A 94 0.87 -8.01 4.13
CA GLU A 94 1.19 -8.06 2.70
C GLU A 94 0.16 -8.92 1.96
N ILE A 95 -0.33 -8.43 0.83
CA ILE A 95 -1.12 -9.20 -0.12
C ILE A 95 -0.12 -9.88 -1.06
N PRO A 96 -0.01 -11.22 -1.05
CA PRO A 96 0.88 -11.90 -1.97
C PRO A 96 0.54 -11.58 -3.43
N ALA A 97 1.55 -11.47 -4.29
CA ALA A 97 1.34 -11.07 -5.69
C ALA A 97 0.34 -11.96 -6.44
N HIS A 98 0.34 -13.27 -6.16
CA HIS A 98 -0.59 -14.24 -6.76
C HIS A 98 -2.04 -14.12 -6.24
N GLU A 99 -2.27 -13.32 -5.19
CA GLU A 99 -3.58 -13.06 -4.60
C GLU A 99 -4.16 -11.69 -4.97
N LEU A 100 -3.38 -10.83 -5.66
CA LEU A 100 -3.86 -9.53 -6.12
C LEU A 100 -4.94 -9.71 -7.18
N THR A 101 -6.02 -8.95 -7.04
CA THR A 101 -7.05 -8.85 -8.08
C THR A 101 -6.52 -8.04 -9.26
N GLY A 102 -6.78 -8.49 -10.48
CA GLY A 102 -6.36 -7.82 -11.70
C GLY A 102 -5.95 -8.83 -12.76
N LYS A 103 -5.79 -8.36 -13.99
CA LYS A 103 -5.18 -9.17 -15.05
C LYS A 103 -3.68 -8.95 -15.03
N GLU A 104 -2.92 -9.96 -15.46
CA GLU A 104 -1.49 -9.81 -15.69
C GLU A 104 -1.24 -8.59 -16.59
N ALA A 105 -0.17 -7.86 -16.27
CA ALA A 105 0.24 -6.74 -17.09
C ALA A 105 0.62 -7.25 -18.50
N PRO A 106 0.32 -6.48 -19.57
CA PRO A 106 0.76 -6.85 -20.90
C PRO A 106 2.29 -7.02 -20.96
N PRO A 107 2.80 -7.89 -21.84
CA PRO A 107 4.24 -7.99 -22.09
C PRO A 107 4.87 -6.61 -22.34
N GLY A 108 5.97 -6.31 -21.66
CA GLY A 108 6.67 -5.01 -21.76
C GLY A 108 6.13 -3.91 -20.85
N PHE A 109 5.00 -4.09 -20.16
CA PHE A 109 4.51 -3.11 -19.18
C PHE A 109 5.22 -3.27 -17.83
N GLY A 110 5.84 -2.21 -17.31
CA GLY A 110 6.51 -2.22 -16.00
C GLY A 110 7.86 -2.94 -15.94
N GLN A 111 8.39 -3.41 -17.08
CA GLN A 111 9.76 -3.91 -17.17
C GLN A 111 10.74 -2.73 -17.10
N SER A 112 11.02 -2.28 -15.89
CA SER A 112 12.12 -1.34 -15.64
C SER A 112 13.43 -1.99 -16.11
N SER A 113 14.13 -1.34 -17.04
CA SER A 113 15.50 -1.68 -17.43
C SER A 113 16.53 -1.38 -16.34
N LEU A 114 16.12 -0.78 -15.21
CA LEU A 114 16.98 -0.63 -14.04
C LEU A 114 17.02 -1.97 -13.32
N GLY A 115 18.13 -2.68 -13.56
CA GLY A 115 18.39 -4.04 -13.12
C GLY A 115 18.13 -4.27 -11.64
N LYS A 116 17.68 -5.49 -11.33
CA LYS A 116 17.92 -6.07 -10.01
C LYS A 116 19.42 -5.91 -9.71
N PRO A 117 19.84 -5.25 -8.60
CA PRO A 117 21.20 -5.45 -8.14
C PRO A 117 21.38 -6.95 -7.98
N GLY A 118 22.39 -7.49 -8.68
CA GLY A 118 22.64 -8.92 -8.73
C GLY A 118 22.71 -9.47 -7.31
N LEU A 119 21.93 -10.53 -7.05
CA LEU A 119 22.34 -11.49 -6.05
C LEU A 119 23.73 -11.97 -6.50
N GLY A 120 24.77 -11.53 -5.79
CA GLY A 120 26.10 -12.10 -5.93
C GLY A 120 25.97 -13.61 -5.76
N GLN A 121 26.38 -14.34 -6.78
CA GLN A 121 26.73 -15.74 -6.63
C GLN A 121 28.12 -15.74 -5.99
N GLU A 122 28.21 -16.25 -4.78
CA GLU A 122 29.42 -16.89 -4.25
C GLU A 122 29.12 -18.39 -4.10
#